data_AF-A0AAP0F187-F1
#
_entry.id   AF-A0AAP0F187-F1
#
_cell.length_a   1.000
_cell.length_b   1.000
_cell.length_c   1.000
_cell.angle_alpha   90.00
_cell.angle_beta   90.00
_cell.angle_gamma   90.00
#
_symmetry.space_group_name_H-M   'P 1'
#
loop_
_entity.id
_entity.type
_entity.pdbx_description
1 polymer ?
#
loop_
_entity_poly.entity_id
_entity_poly.type
_entity_poly.pdbx_seq_one_letter_code
_entity_poly.pdbx_strand_id
1 'polypeptide(L)'
;MVWKQHIAMPLQRYSRQDDDEELLERVKKDRKKRLEREGVINSSNKETGYLQDLVYKLSKVGQAIDDEDLAMAGSVLGSSTDADWVQKANSAFSKLTSSPEEKSEVDSFNLSLASLISSVTQKDVKASKTAFVSSAIAFEKWVSLAGLSSRLKGL
;
A
#
# COMPACT_ATOMS: atom_id res chain seq x y z
N MET A 1 -12.21 14.54 61.19
CA MET A 1 -11.02 13.89 60.58
C MET A 1 -11.10 12.39 60.84
N VAL A 2 -10.93 11.61 59.77
CA VAL A 2 -10.58 10.18 59.71
C VAL A 2 -11.64 9.18 60.19
N TRP A 3 -12.40 8.63 59.22
CA TRP A 3 -13.21 7.42 59.37
C TRP A 3 -12.44 6.17 58.90
N LYS A 4 -12.89 5.04 59.44
CA LYS A 4 -12.25 3.73 59.62
C LYS A 4 -11.89 2.91 58.37
N GLN A 5 -10.79 2.17 58.51
CA GLN A 5 -10.56 0.72 58.29
C GLN A 5 -11.61 -0.18 57.59
N HIS A 6 -11.05 -1.14 56.81
CA HIS A 6 -11.37 -2.58 56.64
C HIS A 6 -11.84 -3.11 55.26
N ILE A 7 -10.88 -3.76 54.56
CA ILE A 7 -10.86 -5.11 53.91
C ILE A 7 -11.79 -5.50 52.72
N ALA A 8 -11.11 -6.17 51.77
CA ALA A 8 -11.51 -7.22 50.78
C ALA A 8 -12.02 -6.84 49.38
N MET A 9 -11.24 -7.28 48.38
CA MET A 9 -11.64 -7.59 47.00
C MET A 9 -12.61 -8.80 46.99
N PRO A 10 -13.60 -8.90 46.05
CA PRO A 10 -13.34 -9.51 44.73
C PRO A 10 -14.13 -8.94 43.51
N LEU A 11 -13.72 -9.42 42.33
CA LEU A 11 -14.08 -9.08 40.93
C LEU A 11 -15.58 -9.03 40.54
N GLN A 12 -15.99 -8.06 39.70
CA GLN A 12 -16.38 -8.23 38.28
C GLN A 12 -17.17 -7.02 37.69
N ARG A 13 -16.69 -6.56 36.52
CA ARG A 13 -17.43 -6.23 35.26
C ARG A 13 -18.62 -5.25 35.30
N TYR A 14 -18.48 -4.13 34.57
CA TYR A 14 -19.41 -3.49 33.60
C TYR A 14 -19.04 -1.99 33.51
N SER A 15 -19.13 -1.26 32.39
CA SER A 15 -19.12 -1.50 30.95
C SER A 15 -18.83 -0.12 30.36
N ARG A 16 -17.87 -0.02 29.46
CA ARG A 16 -17.60 1.20 28.69
C ARG A 16 -18.63 1.23 27.55
N GLN A 17 -19.66 2.04 27.69
CA GLN A 17 -20.66 2.30 26.66
C GLN A 17 -20.72 3.81 26.42
N ASP A 18 -19.66 4.37 25.84
CA ASP A 18 -19.63 5.77 25.38
C ASP A 18 -18.67 5.97 24.18
N ASP A 19 -18.34 4.90 23.44
CA ASP A 19 -17.39 4.95 22.30
C ASP A 19 -18.02 4.35 21.00
N ASP A 20 -19.35 4.27 20.91
CA ASP A 20 -20.06 3.51 19.86
C ASP A 20 -20.92 4.35 18.90
N GLU A 21 -20.68 5.67 18.78
CA GLU A 21 -21.42 6.50 17.81
C GLU A 21 -20.55 7.02 16.64
N GLU A 22 -19.22 7.09 16.79
CA GLU A 22 -18.31 7.53 15.71
C GLU A 22 -17.98 6.40 14.69
N LEU A 23 -18.09 5.14 15.11
CA LEU A 23 -17.74 3.97 14.28
C LEU A 23 -18.77 3.68 13.18
N LEU A 24 -20.04 4.04 13.39
CA LEU A 24 -21.13 3.74 12.45
C LEU A 24 -21.13 4.66 11.22
N GLU A 25 -20.60 5.88 11.34
CA GLU A 25 -20.42 6.83 10.22
C GLU A 25 -19.30 6.36 9.27
N ARG A 26 -18.17 5.85 9.81
CA ARG A 26 -17.06 5.28 9.02
C ARG A 26 -17.52 4.07 8.21
N VAL A 27 -18.22 3.13 8.84
CA VAL A 27 -18.70 1.91 8.16
C VAL A 27 -19.69 2.24 7.03
N LYS A 28 -20.55 3.25 7.19
CA LYS A 28 -21.48 3.68 6.13
C LYS A 28 -20.76 4.37 4.96
N LYS A 29 -19.75 5.21 5.23
CA LYS A 29 -18.90 5.80 4.18
C LYS A 29 -18.08 4.74 3.44
N ASP A 30 -17.50 3.78 4.17
CA ASP A 30 -16.69 2.69 3.60
C ASP A 30 -17.53 1.81 2.65
N ARG A 31 -18.77 1.51 3.07
CA ARG A 31 -19.71 0.70 2.28
C ARG A 31 -20.23 1.44 1.05
N LYS A 32 -20.42 2.76 1.12
CA LYS A 32 -20.84 3.58 -0.03
C LYS A 32 -19.69 3.83 -1.02
N LYS A 33 -18.47 4.10 -0.53
CA LYS A 33 -17.24 4.18 -1.35
C LYS A 33 -17.02 2.89 -2.13
N ARG A 34 -17.28 1.72 -1.51
CA ARG A 34 -17.15 0.41 -2.18
C ARG A 34 -18.06 0.27 -3.40
N LEU A 35 -19.34 0.66 -3.31
CA LEU A 35 -20.30 0.46 -4.41
C LEU A 35 -20.04 1.40 -5.61
N GLU A 36 -19.65 2.65 -5.37
CA GLU A 36 -19.28 3.58 -6.45
C GLU A 36 -17.94 3.19 -7.10
N ARG A 37 -16.99 2.66 -6.31
CA ARG A 37 -15.72 2.14 -6.83
C ARG A 37 -15.91 0.89 -7.68
N GLU A 38 -16.81 -0.03 -7.32
CA GLU A 38 -17.06 -1.21 -8.17
C GLU A 38 -17.54 -0.84 -9.59
N GLY A 39 -18.30 0.26 -9.74
CA GLY A 39 -18.71 0.79 -11.05
C GLY A 39 -17.57 1.40 -11.87
N VAL A 40 -16.65 2.14 -11.23
CA VAL A 40 -15.45 2.71 -11.88
C VAL A 40 -14.43 1.62 -12.24
N ILE A 41 -14.34 0.56 -11.44
CA ILE A 41 -13.36 -0.51 -11.68
C ILE A 41 -13.85 -1.51 -12.74
N ASN A 42 -15.17 -1.71 -12.92
CA ASN A 42 -15.70 -2.54 -14.02
C ASN A 42 -15.44 -1.93 -15.42
N SER A 43 -15.20 -0.62 -15.52
CA SER A 43 -14.76 0.03 -16.76
C SER A 43 -13.23 0.08 -16.92
N SER A 44 -12.46 -0.20 -15.86
CA SER A 44 -11.00 -0.02 -15.77
C SER A 44 -10.19 -1.34 -15.80
N ASN A 45 -10.63 -2.31 -16.59
CA ASN A 45 -9.89 -3.57 -16.79
C ASN A 45 -8.44 -3.34 -17.27
N LYS A 46 -8.19 -2.22 -17.98
CA LYS A 46 -6.87 -1.87 -18.50
C LYS A 46 -5.94 -1.36 -17.40
N GLU A 47 -6.43 -0.47 -16.54
CA GLU A 47 -5.68 0.11 -15.42
C GLU A 47 -5.36 -0.95 -14.37
N THR A 48 -6.31 -1.83 -14.06
CA THR A 48 -6.07 -2.98 -13.17
C THR A 48 -5.03 -3.94 -13.77
N GLY A 49 -5.04 -4.11 -15.10
CA GLY A 49 -4.00 -4.86 -15.82
C GLY A 49 -2.61 -4.23 -15.73
N TYR A 50 -2.51 -2.89 -15.78
CA TYR A 50 -1.24 -2.18 -15.57
C TYR A 50 -0.71 -2.35 -14.15
N LEU A 51 -1.59 -2.33 -13.15
CA LEU A 51 -1.21 -2.59 -11.76
C LEU A 51 -0.83 -4.05 -11.53
N GLN A 52 -1.43 -4.99 -12.26
CA GLN A 52 -1.03 -6.39 -12.21
C GLN A 52 0.35 -6.62 -12.85
N ASP A 53 0.65 -5.92 -13.95
CA ASP A 53 1.99 -5.91 -14.55
C ASP A 53 3.02 -5.28 -13.60
N LEU A 54 2.66 -4.20 -12.92
CA LEU A 54 3.46 -3.60 -11.85
C LEU A 54 3.80 -4.61 -10.74
N VAL A 55 2.81 -5.35 -10.21
CA VAL A 55 3.04 -6.39 -9.19
C VAL A 55 4.00 -7.46 -9.70
N TYR A 56 3.80 -7.92 -10.94
CA TYR A 56 4.70 -8.90 -11.56
C TYR A 56 6.14 -8.37 -11.68
N LYS A 57 6.32 -7.12 -12.12
CA LYS A 57 7.63 -6.47 -12.22
C LYS A 57 8.30 -6.34 -10.86
N LEU A 58 7.58 -5.85 -9.85
CA LEU A 58 8.10 -5.75 -8.49
C LEU A 58 8.47 -7.12 -7.93
N SER A 59 7.69 -8.16 -8.17
CA SER A 59 8.03 -9.53 -7.75
C SER A 59 9.34 -10.01 -8.39
N LYS A 60 9.55 -9.75 -9.69
CA LYS A 60 10.81 -10.09 -10.38
C LYS A 60 12.01 -9.29 -9.88
N VAL A 61 11.80 -8.01 -9.59
CA VAL A 61 12.83 -7.14 -9.00
C VAL A 61 13.18 -7.60 -7.59
N GLY A 62 12.19 -7.92 -6.77
CA GLY A 62 12.37 -8.45 -5.42
C GLY A 62 13.15 -9.76 -5.42
N GLN A 63 12.80 -10.69 -6.30
CA GLN A 63 13.54 -11.95 -6.49
C GLN A 63 15.00 -11.69 -6.87
N ALA A 64 15.24 -10.83 -7.86
CA ALA A 64 16.60 -10.49 -8.29
C ALA A 64 17.41 -9.80 -7.18
N ILE A 65 16.79 -8.97 -6.35
CA ILE A 65 17.44 -8.33 -5.21
C ILE A 65 17.74 -9.33 -4.09
N ASP A 66 16.87 -10.32 -3.88
CA ASP A 66 17.09 -11.41 -2.91
C ASP A 66 18.27 -12.29 -3.35
N ASP A 67 18.33 -12.63 -4.63
CA ASP A 67 19.42 -13.36 -5.30
C ASP A 67 20.72 -12.51 -5.46
N GLU A 68 20.72 -11.26 -5.01
CA GLU A 68 21.79 -10.27 -5.17
C GLU A 68 22.18 -9.96 -6.63
N ASP A 69 21.35 -10.35 -7.59
CA ASP A 69 21.48 -10.07 -9.02
C ASP A 69 20.90 -8.68 -9.36
N LEU A 70 21.65 -7.64 -8.99
CA LEU A 70 21.28 -6.26 -9.30
C LEU A 70 21.29 -5.95 -10.81
N ALA A 71 21.98 -6.77 -11.62
CA ALA A 71 21.94 -6.63 -13.07
C ALA A 71 20.59 -7.05 -13.63
N MET A 72 20.04 -8.18 -13.17
CA MET A 72 18.67 -8.60 -13.50
C MET A 72 17.64 -7.61 -12.94
N ALA A 73 17.80 -7.15 -11.70
CA ALA A 73 16.90 -6.15 -11.10
C ALA A 73 16.86 -4.86 -11.95
N GLY A 74 18.02 -4.36 -12.36
CA GLY A 74 18.13 -3.17 -13.23
C GLY A 74 17.56 -3.40 -14.62
N SER A 75 17.71 -4.60 -15.18
CA SER A 75 17.13 -4.96 -16.48
C SER A 75 15.59 -4.96 -16.45
N VAL A 76 14.99 -5.41 -15.34
CA VAL A 76 13.53 -5.43 -15.16
C VAL A 76 12.98 -4.04 -14.84
N LEU A 77 13.63 -3.31 -13.94
CA LEU A 77 13.25 -1.93 -13.59
C LEU A 77 13.38 -1.00 -14.79
N GLY A 78 14.40 -1.21 -15.61
CA GLY A 78 14.86 -0.25 -16.61
C GLY A 78 15.83 0.77 -16.00
N SER A 79 16.48 1.52 -16.88
CA SER A 79 17.50 2.50 -16.50
C SER A 79 16.93 3.77 -15.84
N SER A 80 15.61 4.00 -15.91
CA SER A 80 14.95 5.17 -15.34
C SER A 80 13.47 4.92 -15.04
N THR A 81 12.85 5.86 -14.34
CA THR A 81 11.40 5.93 -14.09
C THR A 81 10.57 6.15 -15.35
N ASP A 82 11.19 6.35 -16.52
CA ASP A 82 10.51 6.49 -17.81
C ASP A 82 10.13 5.15 -18.44
N ALA A 83 10.42 4.04 -17.77
CA ALA A 83 10.01 2.73 -18.24
C ALA A 83 8.49 2.67 -18.50
N ASP A 84 8.12 2.04 -19.60
CA ASP A 84 6.73 2.01 -20.12
C ASP A 84 5.73 1.48 -19.07
N TRP A 85 6.14 0.50 -18.26
CA TRP A 85 5.34 -0.06 -17.18
C TRP A 85 5.15 0.93 -16.01
N VAL A 86 6.14 1.79 -15.72
CA VAL A 86 6.05 2.84 -14.69
C VAL A 86 5.09 3.94 -15.15
N GLN A 87 5.14 4.33 -16.42
CA GLN A 87 4.19 5.30 -16.99
C GLN A 87 2.75 4.77 -17.00
N LYS A 88 2.57 3.50 -17.34
CA LYS A 88 1.28 2.80 -17.27
C LYS A 88 0.76 2.69 -15.84
N ALA A 89 1.63 2.37 -14.88
CA ALA A 89 1.29 2.35 -13.47
C ALA A 89 0.87 3.74 -12.97
N ASN A 90 1.62 4.79 -13.29
CA ASN A 90 1.26 6.18 -12.96
C ASN A 90 -0.05 6.62 -13.60
N SER A 91 -0.32 6.19 -14.84
CA SER A 91 -1.63 6.41 -15.47
C SER A 91 -2.75 5.71 -14.70
N ALA A 92 -2.55 4.47 -14.25
CA ALA A 92 -3.52 3.76 -13.42
C ALA A 92 -3.71 4.45 -12.05
N PHE A 93 -2.61 4.83 -11.39
CA PHE A 93 -2.65 5.56 -10.13
C PHE A 93 -3.43 6.86 -10.23
N SER A 94 -3.20 7.68 -11.27
CA SER A 94 -3.93 8.95 -11.45
C SER A 94 -5.44 8.78 -11.66
N LYS A 95 -5.87 7.65 -12.24
CA LYS A 95 -7.30 7.35 -12.46
C LYS A 95 -7.98 6.73 -11.25
N LEU A 96 -7.26 5.90 -10.49
CA LEU A 96 -7.81 5.11 -9.38
C LEU A 96 -7.64 5.82 -8.03
N THR A 97 -6.72 6.77 -7.94
CA THR A 97 -6.55 7.66 -6.78
C THR A 97 -7.64 8.72 -6.79
N SER A 98 -8.35 8.87 -5.68
CA SER A 98 -9.38 9.91 -5.52
C SER A 98 -9.22 10.71 -4.24
N SER A 99 -8.45 10.21 -3.28
CA SER A 99 -8.28 10.79 -1.94
C SER A 99 -6.84 11.30 -1.75
N PRO A 100 -6.63 12.34 -0.94
CA PRO A 100 -5.29 12.85 -0.66
C PRO A 100 -4.41 11.82 0.05
N GLU A 101 -4.99 10.92 0.86
CA GLU A 101 -4.24 9.83 1.48
C GLU A 101 -3.70 8.84 0.42
N GLU A 102 -4.54 8.45 -0.54
CA GLU A 102 -4.14 7.58 -1.65
C GLU A 102 -3.02 8.24 -2.47
N LYS A 103 -3.15 9.55 -2.75
CA LYS A 103 -2.12 10.28 -3.48
C LYS A 103 -0.78 10.29 -2.75
N SER A 104 -0.79 10.49 -1.44
CA SER A 104 0.41 10.46 -0.61
C SER A 104 1.13 9.11 -0.67
N GLU A 105 0.39 8.00 -0.71
CA GLU A 105 0.98 6.66 -0.86
C GLU A 105 1.55 6.43 -2.26
N VAL A 106 0.90 6.94 -3.32
CA VAL A 106 1.45 6.92 -4.70
C VAL A 106 2.75 7.72 -4.80
N ASP A 107 2.79 8.91 -4.21
CA ASP A 107 3.99 9.75 -4.19
C ASP A 107 5.13 9.06 -3.42
N SER A 108 4.80 8.44 -2.28
CA SER A 108 5.75 7.64 -1.48
C SER A 108 6.27 6.42 -2.25
N PHE A 109 5.40 5.74 -2.99
CA PHE A 109 5.77 4.64 -3.88
C PHE A 109 6.74 5.12 -4.97
N ASN A 110 6.43 6.20 -5.67
CA ASN A 110 7.26 6.74 -6.75
C ASN A 110 8.64 7.20 -6.25
N LEU A 111 8.71 7.85 -5.09
CA LEU A 111 9.98 8.24 -4.45
C LEU A 111 10.82 7.02 -4.07
N SER A 112 10.19 5.99 -3.50
CA SER A 112 10.87 4.75 -3.13
C SER A 112 11.34 3.97 -4.37
N LEU A 113 10.56 3.96 -5.45
CA LEU A 113 10.92 3.32 -6.71
C LEU A 113 12.08 4.05 -7.40
N ALA A 114 12.09 5.38 -7.39
CA ALA A 114 13.21 6.16 -7.90
C ALA A 114 14.49 5.90 -7.09
N SER A 115 14.36 5.78 -5.77
CA SER A 115 15.45 5.41 -4.88
C SER A 115 15.94 4.00 -5.18
N LEU A 116 15.03 3.05 -5.43
CA LEU A 116 15.34 1.68 -5.80
C LEU A 116 16.13 1.61 -7.11
N ILE A 117 15.67 2.31 -8.17
CA ILE A 117 16.37 2.37 -9.46
C ILE A 117 17.78 2.94 -9.26
N SER A 118 17.91 4.00 -8.45
CA SER A 118 19.21 4.61 -8.15
C SER A 118 20.13 3.66 -7.39
N SER A 119 19.65 2.98 -6.35
CA SER A 119 20.42 2.01 -5.57
C SER A 119 20.85 0.79 -6.39
N VAL A 120 19.96 0.28 -7.25
CA VAL A 120 20.26 -0.83 -8.17
C VAL A 120 21.33 -0.41 -9.17
N THR A 121 21.24 0.81 -9.72
CA THR A 121 22.24 1.36 -10.64
C THR A 121 23.60 1.55 -9.97
N GLN A 122 23.60 1.99 -8.71
CA GLN A 122 24.79 2.13 -7.87
C GLN A 122 25.33 0.79 -7.34
N LYS A 123 24.65 -0.32 -7.64
CA LYS A 123 24.97 -1.67 -7.15
C LYS A 123 24.98 -1.80 -5.63
N ASP A 124 24.18 -0.99 -4.94
CA ASP A 124 24.03 -1.06 -3.48
C ASP A 124 22.91 -2.03 -3.12
N VAL A 125 23.27 -3.26 -2.74
CA VAL A 125 22.31 -4.32 -2.37
C VAL A 125 21.48 -3.94 -1.16
N LYS A 126 22.08 -3.31 -0.13
CA LYS A 126 21.40 -3.00 1.12
C LYS A 126 20.40 -1.86 0.93
N ALA A 127 20.81 -0.81 0.21
CA ALA A 127 19.91 0.28 -0.16
C ALA A 127 18.80 -0.20 -1.09
N SER A 128 19.11 -1.06 -2.07
CA SER A 128 18.12 -1.69 -2.96
C SER A 128 17.08 -2.49 -2.18
N LYS A 129 17.48 -3.35 -1.23
CA LYS A 129 16.55 -4.10 -0.36
C LYS A 129 15.63 -3.16 0.43
N THR A 130 16.21 -2.11 1.02
CA THR A 130 15.46 -1.13 1.81
C THR A 130 14.45 -0.35 0.96
N ALA A 131 14.89 0.16 -0.19
CA ALA A 131 14.03 0.91 -1.12
C ALA A 131 12.94 0.03 -1.74
N PHE A 132 13.24 -1.24 -2.01
CA PHE A 132 12.26 -2.21 -2.48
C PHE A 132 11.16 -2.44 -1.45
N VAL A 133 11.53 -2.70 -0.19
CA VAL A 133 10.56 -2.87 0.91
C VAL A 133 9.71 -1.62 1.10
N SER A 134 10.32 -0.42 1.09
CA SER A 134 9.57 0.85 1.17
C SER A 134 8.59 1.01 0.01
N SER A 135 8.98 0.63 -1.21
CA SER A 135 8.11 0.66 -2.39
C SER A 135 6.93 -0.31 -2.23
N ALA A 136 7.20 -1.56 -1.83
CA ALA A 136 6.17 -2.57 -1.63
C ALA A 136 5.15 -2.14 -0.57
N ILE A 137 5.61 -1.62 0.58
CA ILE A 137 4.74 -1.16 1.66
C ILE A 137 3.85 0.00 1.21
N ALA A 138 4.40 1.01 0.52
CA ALA A 138 3.63 2.13 0.01
C ALA A 138 2.58 1.68 -1.01
N PHE A 139 2.95 0.74 -1.88
CA PHE A 139 2.02 0.16 -2.85
C PHE A 139 0.90 -0.65 -2.18
N GLU A 140 1.21 -1.55 -1.23
CA GLU A 140 0.21 -2.31 -0.49
C GLU A 140 -0.77 -1.42 0.29
N LYS A 141 -0.27 -0.35 0.91
CA LYS A 141 -1.11 0.65 1.59
C LYS A 141 -2.03 1.33 0.59
N TRP A 142 -1.50 1.79 -0.54
CA TRP A 142 -2.30 2.38 -1.60
C TRP A 142 -3.38 1.42 -2.11
N VAL A 143 -3.04 0.16 -2.38
CA VAL A 143 -3.98 -0.88 -2.85
C VAL A 143 -5.10 -1.10 -1.83
N SER A 144 -4.76 -1.11 -0.54
CA SER A 144 -5.72 -1.25 0.55
C SER A 144 -6.65 -0.05 0.65
N LEU A 145 -6.12 1.17 0.55
CA LEU A 145 -6.91 2.40 0.53
C LEU A 145 -7.81 2.51 -0.70
N ALA A 146 -7.30 2.08 -1.87
CA ALA A 146 -8.04 2.05 -3.13
C ALA A 146 -9.13 0.96 -3.15
N GLY A 147 -9.03 -0.05 -2.27
CA GLY A 147 -9.94 -1.18 -2.22
C GLY A 147 -9.72 -2.19 -3.35
N LEU A 148 -8.47 -2.33 -3.81
CA LEU A 148 -8.07 -3.19 -4.92
C LEU A 148 -7.42 -4.51 -4.48
N SER A 149 -7.33 -4.77 -3.17
CA SER A 149 -6.65 -5.93 -2.60
C SER A 149 -7.18 -7.27 -3.10
N SER A 150 -8.47 -7.36 -3.43
CA SER A 150 -9.08 -8.58 -3.98
C SER A 150 -8.91 -8.75 -5.49
N ARG A 151 -8.40 -7.71 -6.19
CA ARG A 151 -8.27 -7.68 -7.65
C ARG A 151 -6.84 -7.89 -8.12
N LEU A 152 -5.86 -7.47 -7.32
CA LEU A 152 -4.45 -7.67 -7.61
C LEU A 152 -3.96 -8.98 -6.99
N LYS A 153 -3.46 -9.88 -7.82
CA LYS A 153 -2.90 -11.17 -7.38
C LYS A 153 -1.40 -11.04 -7.15
N GLY A 154 -0.89 -11.69 -6.10
CA GLY A 154 0.55 -11.76 -5.82
C GLY A 154 1.11 -10.58 -5.03
N LEU A 155 0.24 -9.83 -4.36
CA LEU A 155 0.60 -9.01 -3.19
C LEU A 155 0.68 -9.91 -1.95
#